data_AF-A0A2A5FPJ4-F1
#
_entry.id   AF-A0A2A5FPJ4-F1
#
_cell.length_a   1.000
_cell.length_b   1.000
_cell.length_c   1.000
_cell.angle_alpha   90.00
_cell.angle_beta   90.00
_cell.angle_gamma   90.00
#
_symmetry.space_group_name_H-M   'P 1'
#
loop_
_entity.id
_entity.type
_entity.pdbx_description
1 polymer ?
#
loop_
_entity_poly.entity_id
_entity_poly.type
_entity_poly.pdbx_seq_one_letter_code
_entity_poly.pdbx_strand_id
1 'polypeptide(L)'
;MRITDPTTPEFLLMISALIILIVLILWRKLAPRHLRSRMELSSQVKKAWLMMDSDDDKIAFTHLMIEAIKANGKVTADEADTLYEEMTQEIKVKANNMDEETMWSILCKFDRERKDDIYAAIEEILRSDGIISADEHIWFAEVMNKLN
;
A
#
# COMPACT_ATOMS: atom_id res chain seq x y z
N MET A 1 -6.71 53.58 -15.02
CA MET A 1 -6.28 52.20 -14.73
C MET A 1 -5.46 51.75 -15.94
N ARG A 2 -4.12 51.80 -15.87
CA ARG A 2 -3.27 51.43 -17.01
C ARG A 2 -3.23 49.91 -17.08
N ILE A 3 -3.78 49.34 -18.14
CA ILE A 3 -3.53 47.96 -18.53
C ILE A 3 -2.11 48.00 -19.09
N THR A 4 -1.13 47.54 -18.31
CA THR A 4 0.23 47.34 -18.82
C THR A 4 0.21 46.09 -19.67
N ASP A 5 0.39 46.26 -20.98
CA ASP A 5 0.61 45.13 -21.87
C ASP A 5 1.82 44.34 -21.40
N PRO A 6 1.74 43.00 -21.29
CA PRO A 6 2.83 42.19 -20.78
C PRO A 6 4.04 42.36 -21.69
N THR A 7 5.18 42.68 -21.09
CA THR A 7 6.44 42.77 -21.82
C THR A 7 6.84 41.39 -22.34
N THR A 8 7.56 41.35 -23.47
CA THR A 8 8.03 40.11 -24.10
C THR A 8 8.60 39.04 -23.14
N PRO A 9 9.39 39.38 -22.10
CA PRO A 9 9.81 38.41 -21.09
C PRO A 9 8.69 37.86 -20.21
N GLU A 10 7.69 38.67 -19.85
CA GLU A 10 6.53 38.24 -19.05
C GLU A 10 5.64 37.28 -19.85
N PHE A 11 5.49 37.54 -21.15
CA PHE A 11 4.77 36.65 -22.07
C PHE A 11 5.48 35.28 -22.22
N LEU A 12 6.81 35.26 -22.29
CA LEU A 12 7.61 34.04 -22.32
C LEU A 12 7.48 33.24 -21.01
N LEU A 13 7.46 33.91 -19.86
CA LEU A 13 7.23 33.28 -18.56
C LEU A 13 5.83 32.69 -18.42
N MET A 14 4.80 33.41 -18.90
CA MET A 14 3.43 32.90 -18.90
C MET A 14 3.28 31.65 -19.78
N ILE A 15 3.89 31.64 -20.96
CA ILE A 15 3.86 30.48 -21.87
C ILE A 15 4.64 29.30 -21.27
N SER A 16 5.81 29.53 -20.68
CA SER A 16 6.59 28.44 -20.07
C SER A 16 5.87 27.81 -18.89
N ALA A 17 5.22 28.62 -18.04
CA ALA A 17 4.38 28.12 -16.95
C ALA A 17 3.19 27.28 -17.47
N LEU A 18 2.55 27.72 -18.57
CA LEU A 18 1.46 27.00 -19.20
C LEU A 18 1.93 25.65 -19.79
N ILE A 19 3.09 25.63 -20.44
CA ILE A 19 3.70 24.41 -20.98
C ILE A 19 4.01 23.43 -19.84
N ILE A 20 4.60 23.88 -18.74
CA ILE A 20 4.87 23.03 -17.57
C ILE A 20 3.56 22.46 -17.01
N LEU A 21 2.52 23.28 -16.88
CA LEU A 21 1.21 22.83 -16.41
C LEU A 21 0.61 21.75 -17.33
N ILE A 22 0.67 21.96 -18.64
CA ILE A 22 0.16 21.01 -19.64
C ILE A 22 0.98 19.71 -19.59
N VAL A 23 2.31 19.80 -19.48
CA VAL A 23 3.19 18.64 -19.33
C VAL A 23 2.84 17.88 -18.05
N LEU A 24 2.59 18.54 -16.93
CA LEU A 24 2.16 17.89 -15.68
C LEU A 24 0.78 17.23 -15.81
N ILE A 25 -0.17 17.86 -16.49
CA ILE A 25 -1.52 17.30 -16.71
C ILE A 25 -1.47 16.10 -17.68
N LEU A 26 -0.70 16.22 -18.77
CA LEU A 26 -0.51 15.14 -19.74
C LEU A 26 0.28 14.00 -19.12
N TRP A 27 1.31 14.30 -18.32
CA TRP A 27 2.01 13.30 -17.52
C TRP A 27 1.05 12.62 -16.55
N ARG A 28 0.17 13.35 -15.86
CA ARG A 28 -0.87 12.75 -15.00
C ARG A 28 -1.88 11.87 -15.76
N LYS A 29 -2.20 12.22 -17.02
CA LYS A 29 -3.20 11.50 -17.83
C LYS A 29 -2.61 10.30 -18.60
N LEU A 30 -1.35 10.39 -19.02
CA LEU A 30 -0.61 9.34 -19.72
C LEU A 30 0.28 8.51 -18.80
N ALA A 31 0.46 8.90 -17.53
CA ALA A 31 1.16 8.09 -16.55
C ALA A 31 0.48 6.71 -16.52
N PRO A 32 1.22 5.65 -16.88
CA PRO A 32 0.66 4.32 -16.86
C PRO A 32 0.25 3.97 -15.43
N ARG A 33 -0.83 3.18 -15.27
CA ARG A 33 -1.47 2.90 -13.96
C ARG A 33 -0.48 2.48 -12.87
N HIS A 34 0.62 1.80 -13.23
CA HIS A 34 1.68 1.38 -12.32
C HIS A 34 2.51 2.51 -11.70
N LEU A 35 2.56 3.72 -12.29
CA LEU A 35 3.15 4.91 -11.65
C LEU A 35 2.12 5.69 -10.84
N ARG A 36 0.83 5.51 -11.16
CA ARG A 36 -0.28 6.16 -10.45
C ARG A 36 -0.51 5.52 -9.08
N SER A 37 -0.36 4.20 -8.95
CA SER A 37 -0.35 3.50 -7.66
C SER A 37 0.83 3.92 -6.77
N ARG A 38 1.98 4.28 -7.36
CA ARG A 38 3.18 4.72 -6.62
C ARG A 38 3.08 6.12 -6.03
N MET A 39 2.14 6.95 -6.46
CA MET A 39 1.95 8.33 -5.97
C MET A 39 0.67 8.53 -5.14
N GLU A 40 -0.24 7.56 -5.09
CA GLU A 40 -1.34 7.55 -4.11
C GLU A 40 -0.76 7.13 -2.74
N LEU A 41 -0.28 8.13 -2.00
CA LEU A 41 -0.29 8.24 -0.54
C LEU A 41 -0.35 6.94 0.27
N SER A 42 0.74 6.59 0.95
CA SER A 42 0.79 5.70 2.13
C SER A 42 -0.11 4.45 2.05
N SER A 43 0.35 3.40 1.36
CA SER A 43 -0.25 2.07 1.51
C SER A 43 -0.49 1.76 3.00
N GLN A 44 -1.70 1.33 3.36
CA GLN A 44 -2.03 0.91 4.72
C GLN A 44 -1.11 -0.23 5.16
N VAL A 45 -0.66 -1.05 4.20
CA VAL A 45 0.35 -2.09 4.41
C VAL A 45 1.68 -1.48 4.89
N LYS A 46 2.16 -0.43 4.22
CA LYS A 46 3.38 0.28 4.60
C LYS A 46 3.22 0.97 5.95
N LYS A 47 2.07 1.61 6.17
CA LYS A 47 1.76 2.26 7.45
C LYS A 47 1.80 1.26 8.59
N ALA A 48 1.06 0.16 8.49
CA ALA A 48 1.02 -0.89 9.50
C ALA A 48 2.43 -1.49 9.72
N TRP A 49 3.18 -1.77 8.65
CA TRP A 49 4.55 -2.30 8.76
C TRP A 49 5.52 -1.34 9.49
N LEU A 50 5.40 -0.03 9.26
CA LEU A 50 6.21 0.98 9.96
C LEU A 50 5.82 1.16 11.43
N MET A 51 4.59 0.81 11.81
CA MET A 51 4.11 0.83 13.20
C MET A 51 4.57 -0.39 14.01
N MET A 52 5.26 -1.35 13.38
CA MET A 52 5.84 -2.51 14.06
C MET A 52 7.16 -2.14 14.74
N ASP A 53 7.26 -2.39 16.04
CA ASP A 53 8.41 -1.96 16.85
C ASP A 53 9.63 -2.87 16.68
N SER A 54 9.40 -4.18 16.57
CA SER A 54 10.48 -5.18 16.46
C SER A 54 10.52 -5.85 15.09
N ASP A 55 11.67 -6.46 14.77
CA ASP A 55 11.80 -7.26 13.56
C ASP A 55 10.88 -8.49 13.60
N ASP A 56 10.66 -9.08 14.77
CA ASP A 56 9.74 -10.22 14.93
C ASP A 56 8.29 -9.81 14.65
N ASP A 57 7.87 -8.62 15.09
CA ASP A 57 6.57 -8.03 14.77
C ASP A 57 6.41 -7.82 13.27
N LYS A 58 7.45 -7.28 12.62
CA LYS A 58 7.48 -7.08 11.17
C LYS A 58 7.41 -8.40 10.43
N ILE A 59 8.13 -9.42 10.88
CA ILE A 59 8.11 -10.75 10.27
C ILE A 59 6.73 -11.39 10.40
N ALA A 60 6.12 -11.32 11.58
CA ALA A 60 4.77 -11.85 11.81
C ALA A 60 3.73 -11.14 10.96
N PHE A 61 3.78 -9.80 10.90
CA PHE A 61 2.91 -9.01 10.03
C PHE A 61 3.12 -9.37 8.55
N THR A 62 4.37 -9.45 8.09
CA THR A 62 4.69 -9.84 6.71
C THR A 62 4.15 -11.24 6.39
N HIS A 63 4.21 -12.19 7.32
CA HIS A 63 3.62 -13.53 7.12
C HIS A 63 2.11 -13.45 6.91
N LEU A 64 1.40 -12.68 7.74
CA LEU A 64 -0.04 -12.49 7.62
C LEU A 64 -0.42 -11.87 6.28
N MET A 65 0.35 -10.90 5.80
CA MET A 65 0.11 -10.29 4.48
C MET A 65 0.32 -11.26 3.33
N ILE A 66 1.28 -12.20 3.45
CA ILE A 66 1.47 -13.27 2.47
C ILE A 66 0.26 -14.22 2.47
N GLU A 67 -0.30 -14.55 3.63
CA GLU A 67 -1.53 -15.33 3.73
C GLU A 67 -2.73 -14.60 3.10
N ALA A 68 -2.86 -13.29 3.32
CA ALA A 68 -3.91 -12.48 2.70
C ALA A 68 -3.84 -12.51 1.17
N ILE A 69 -2.63 -12.40 0.60
CA ILE A 69 -2.42 -12.51 -0.86
C ILE A 69 -2.79 -13.90 -1.36
N LYS A 70 -2.48 -14.97 -0.61
CA LYS A 70 -2.88 -16.34 -0.98
C LYS A 70 -4.40 -16.50 -0.93
N ALA A 71 -5.06 -15.93 0.07
CA ALA A 71 -6.51 -15.97 0.22
C ALA A 71 -7.25 -15.24 -0.92
N ASN A 72 -6.69 -14.14 -1.43
CA ASN A 72 -7.18 -13.42 -2.62
C ASN A 72 -7.21 -14.31 -3.89
N GLY A 73 -6.47 -15.43 -3.90
CA GLY A 73 -6.51 -16.45 -4.97
C GLY A 73 -5.92 -16.01 -6.32
N LYS A 74 -5.82 -14.71 -6.58
CA LYS A 74 -5.05 -14.09 -7.65
C LYS A 74 -3.77 -13.52 -7.07
N VAL A 75 -2.75 -14.35 -6.91
CA VAL A 75 -1.41 -13.83 -6.67
C VAL A 75 -0.95 -13.14 -7.96
N THR A 76 -1.25 -11.85 -8.11
CA THR A 76 -0.64 -11.08 -9.19
C THR A 76 0.80 -10.79 -8.79
N ALA A 77 1.73 -10.95 -9.73
CA ALA A 77 3.13 -10.62 -9.49
C ALA A 77 3.28 -9.18 -8.95
N ASP A 78 2.39 -8.28 -9.39
CA ASP A 78 2.33 -6.88 -8.95
C ASP A 78 1.94 -6.71 -7.45
N GLU A 79 1.04 -7.55 -6.89
CA GLU A 79 0.65 -7.48 -5.47
C GLU A 79 1.75 -7.99 -4.55
N ALA A 80 2.35 -9.12 -4.94
CA ALA A 80 3.53 -9.65 -4.29
C ALA A 80 4.67 -8.63 -4.36
N ASP A 81 4.94 -8.07 -5.55
CA ASP A 81 5.99 -7.07 -5.74
C ASP A 81 5.73 -5.78 -4.98
N THR A 82 4.48 -5.35 -4.80
CA THR A 82 4.16 -4.17 -3.97
C THR A 82 4.40 -4.45 -2.49
N LEU A 83 3.96 -5.60 -1.98
CA LEU A 83 4.29 -6.05 -0.61
C LEU A 83 5.81 -6.17 -0.44
N TYR A 84 6.49 -6.64 -1.48
CA TYR A 84 7.92 -6.89 -1.47
C TYR A 84 8.77 -5.63 -1.66
N GLU A 85 8.38 -4.63 -2.46
CA GLU A 85 9.12 -3.37 -2.59
C GLU A 85 9.23 -2.64 -1.25
N GLU A 86 8.24 -2.81 -0.38
CA GLU A 86 8.16 -2.10 0.89
C GLU A 86 8.94 -2.77 2.04
N MET A 87 9.35 -4.04 1.90
CA MET A 87 9.93 -4.84 2.97
C MET A 87 11.38 -5.28 2.66
N THR A 88 12.21 -5.45 3.70
CA THR A 88 13.59 -5.94 3.51
C THR A 88 13.59 -7.41 3.08
N GLN A 89 14.54 -7.80 2.24
CA GLN A 89 14.65 -9.18 1.74
C GLN A 89 14.80 -10.21 2.87
N GLU A 90 15.50 -9.83 3.95
CA GLU A 90 15.69 -10.69 5.12
C GLU A 90 14.38 -10.97 5.86
N ILE A 91 13.54 -9.96 6.07
CA ILE A 91 12.23 -10.12 6.73
C ILE A 91 11.31 -11.00 5.89
N LYS A 92 11.32 -10.89 4.57
CA LYS A 92 10.52 -11.75 3.68
C LYS A 92 10.90 -13.22 3.79
N VAL A 93 12.20 -13.51 3.81
CA VAL A 93 12.69 -14.88 3.92
C VAL A 93 12.31 -15.46 5.29
N LYS A 94 12.47 -14.67 6.36
CA LYS A 94 12.07 -15.09 7.70
C LYS A 94 10.55 -15.28 7.80
N ALA A 95 9.76 -14.39 7.19
CA ALA A 95 8.31 -14.49 7.17
C ALA A 95 7.88 -15.76 6.46
N ASN A 96 8.38 -16.05 5.26
CA ASN A 96 8.05 -17.29 4.54
C ASN A 96 8.38 -18.59 5.31
N ASN A 97 9.28 -18.53 6.30
CA ASN A 97 9.67 -19.69 7.12
C ASN A 97 9.09 -19.64 8.56
N MET A 98 8.30 -18.61 8.89
CA MET A 98 7.65 -18.50 10.20
C MET A 98 6.47 -19.48 10.28
N ASP A 99 6.29 -20.08 11.44
CA ASP A 99 5.14 -20.94 11.74
C ASP A 99 3.90 -20.09 12.09
N GLU A 100 2.73 -20.55 11.66
CA GLU A 100 1.46 -19.84 11.88
C GLU A 100 1.17 -19.61 13.37
N GLU A 101 1.46 -20.59 14.24
CA GLU A 101 1.23 -20.46 15.69
C GLU A 101 2.10 -19.35 16.28
N THR A 102 3.34 -19.26 15.81
CA THR A 102 4.29 -18.22 16.24
C THR A 102 3.81 -16.84 15.78
N MET A 103 3.36 -16.71 14.53
CA MET A 103 2.78 -15.47 14.01
C MET A 103 1.61 -15.00 14.89
N TRP A 104 0.60 -15.84 15.11
CA TRP A 104 -0.57 -15.46 15.91
C TRP A 104 -0.17 -15.09 17.35
N SER A 105 0.78 -15.81 17.95
CA SER A 105 1.27 -15.49 19.31
C SER A 105 1.89 -14.10 19.44
N ILE A 106 2.41 -13.54 18.34
CA ILE A 106 2.97 -12.18 18.29
C ILE A 106 1.85 -11.17 18.05
N LEU A 107 1.07 -11.37 16.98
CA LEU A 107 0.04 -10.40 16.56
C LEU A 107 -1.10 -10.24 17.58
N CYS A 108 -1.46 -11.30 18.31
CA CYS A 108 -2.52 -11.20 19.33
C CYS A 108 -2.13 -10.31 20.52
N LYS A 109 -0.82 -10.10 20.77
CA LYS A 109 -0.32 -9.24 21.85
C LYS A 109 -0.40 -7.75 21.52
N PHE A 110 -0.69 -7.41 20.27
CA PHE A 110 -0.82 -6.01 19.87
C PHE A 110 -2.02 -5.35 20.53
N ASP A 111 -1.88 -4.05 20.73
CA ASP A 111 -2.96 -3.19 21.16
C ASP A 111 -3.99 -3.01 20.04
N ARG A 112 -5.15 -2.50 20.43
CA ARG A 112 -6.28 -2.35 19.52
C ARG A 112 -5.97 -1.47 18.31
N GLU A 113 -5.21 -0.39 18.51
CA GLU A 113 -4.84 0.54 17.44
C GLU A 113 -4.01 -0.14 16.34
N ARG A 114 -3.01 -0.94 16.73
CA ARG A 114 -2.22 -1.74 15.76
C ARG A 114 -3.04 -2.81 15.08
N LYS A 115 -3.98 -3.45 15.79
CA LYS A 115 -4.90 -4.42 15.18
C LYS A 115 -5.79 -3.76 14.13
N ASP A 116 -6.30 -2.56 14.41
CA ASP A 116 -7.08 -1.77 13.45
C ASP A 116 -6.24 -1.42 12.19
N ASP A 117 -4.96 -1.08 12.36
CA ASP A 117 -4.03 -0.87 11.24
C ASP A 117 -3.77 -2.15 10.43
N ILE A 118 -3.68 -3.31 11.09
CA ILE A 118 -3.57 -4.61 10.42
C ILE A 118 -4.82 -4.91 9.60
N TYR A 119 -6.01 -4.68 10.16
CA TYR A 119 -7.27 -4.90 9.45
C TYR A 119 -7.37 -4.02 8.20
N ALA A 120 -6.98 -2.75 8.30
CA ALA A 120 -6.94 -1.83 7.16
C ALA A 120 -5.93 -2.29 6.08
N ALA A 121 -4.78 -2.80 6.48
CA ALA A 121 -3.78 -3.34 5.57
C ALA A 121 -4.26 -4.58 4.81
N ILE A 122 -4.97 -5.48 5.49
CA ILE A 122 -5.56 -6.67 4.87
C ILE A 122 -6.68 -6.29 3.91
N GLU A 123 -7.58 -5.37 4.31
CA GLU A 123 -8.67 -4.90 3.45
C GLU A 123 -8.13 -4.26 2.15
N GLU A 124 -7.02 -3.52 2.22
CA GLU A 124 -6.35 -2.96 1.04
C GLU A 124 -5.89 -4.07 0.07
N ILE A 125 -5.31 -5.16 0.58
CA ILE A 125 -4.90 -6.30 -0.26
C ILE A 125 -6.12 -7.00 -0.86
N LEU A 126 -7.13 -7.32 -0.06
CA LEU A 126 -8.31 -8.05 -0.55
C LEU A 126 -9.12 -7.22 -1.56
N ARG A 127 -9.09 -5.89 -1.46
CA ARG A 127 -9.78 -4.99 -2.40
C ARG A 127 -8.93 -4.66 -3.63
N SER A 128 -7.70 -5.18 -3.76
CA SER A 128 -6.77 -4.83 -4.84
C SER A 128 -7.36 -5.05 -6.24
N ASP A 129 -8.17 -6.09 -6.42
CA ASP A 129 -8.77 -6.46 -7.69
C ASP A 129 -10.10 -5.72 -7.97
N GLY A 130 -10.53 -4.87 -7.03
CA GLY A 130 -11.69 -4.01 -7.09
C GLY A 130 -12.98 -4.60 -6.49
N ILE A 131 -13.03 -5.89 -6.14
CA ILE A 131 -14.20 -6.53 -5.54
C ILE A 131 -13.75 -7.62 -4.55
N ILE A 132 -14.12 -7.46 -3.28
CA ILE A 132 -13.89 -8.51 -2.28
C ILE A 132 -14.90 -9.64 -2.49
N SER A 133 -14.40 -10.86 -2.71
CA SER A 133 -15.24 -12.05 -2.88
C SER A 133 -15.86 -12.52 -1.56
N ALA A 134 -16.89 -13.37 -1.62
CA ALA A 134 -17.51 -13.91 -0.42
C ALA A 134 -16.53 -14.75 0.41
N ASP A 135 -15.62 -15.48 -0.25
CA ASP A 135 -14.63 -16.34 0.40
C ASP A 135 -13.54 -15.50 1.11
N GLU A 136 -13.11 -14.39 0.49
CA GLU A 136 -12.20 -13.43 1.12
C GLU A 136 -12.82 -12.74 2.34
N HIS A 137 -14.12 -12.45 2.30
CA HIS A 137 -14.85 -11.93 3.45
C HIS A 137 -14.92 -12.94 4.60
N ILE A 138 -15.14 -14.22 4.30
CA ILE A 138 -15.13 -15.29 5.31
C ILE A 138 -13.74 -15.39 5.94
N TRP A 139 -12.70 -15.46 5.11
CA TRP A 139 -11.32 -15.52 5.59
C TRP A 139 -10.95 -14.30 6.45
N PHE A 140 -11.32 -13.09 6.00
CA PHE A 140 -11.06 -11.87 6.77
C PHE A 140 -11.79 -11.87 8.12
N ALA A 141 -13.04 -12.37 8.16
CA ALA A 141 -13.78 -12.53 9.42
C ALA A 141 -13.11 -13.54 10.37
N GLU A 142 -12.55 -14.63 9.85
CA GLU A 142 -11.78 -15.59 10.65
C GLU A 142 -10.52 -14.94 11.24
N VAL A 143 -9.80 -14.12 10.46
CA VAL A 143 -8.63 -13.37 10.93
C VAL A 143 -9.02 -12.37 12.03
N MET A 144 -10.11 -11.61 11.84
CA MET A 144 -10.64 -10.72 12.88
C MET A 144 -10.99 -11.46 14.17
N ASN A 145 -11.59 -12.65 14.07
CA ASN A 145 -11.92 -13.48 15.22
C ASN A 145 -10.69 -14.04 15.94
N LYS A 146 -9.61 -14.36 15.22
CA LYS A 146 -8.35 -14.85 15.82
C LYS A 146 -7.56 -13.74 16.53
N LEU A 147 -7.65 -12.51 16.02
CA LEU A 147 -6.93 -11.35 16.56
C LEU A 147 -7.64 -10.67 17.74
N ASN A 148 -8.95 -10.86 17.89
CA ASN A 148 -9.72 -10.37 19.05
C ASN A 148 -9.42 -11.16 20.32
#